data_AF-A0A9P3E9F2-F1
#
_entry.id   AF-A0A9P3E9F2-F1
#
_cell.length_a   1.000
_cell.length_b   1.000
_cell.length_c   1.000
_cell.angle_alpha   90.00
_cell.angle_beta   90.00
_cell.angle_gamma   90.00
#
_symmetry.space_group_name_H-M   'P 1'
#
loop_
_entity.id
_entity.type
_entity.pdbx_description
1 polymer ?
#
loop_
_entity_poly.entity_id
_entity_poly.type
_entity_poly.pdbx_seq_one_letter_code
_entity_poly.pdbx_strand_id
1 'polypeptide(L)'
;MSEANSGAIDPSTGHAGNAHTGKPFEHAPEHAHDRLDVKDERSIANVIADAERVEAKEKAAEERKAELQHDPTLAARSHGNEPSRGAKKDLELVQDEEEELRKKEEAKKQSAEAHAHKKHH
;
A
#
# COMPACT_ATOMS: atom_id res chain seq x y z
N MET A 1 1.16 13.17 23.58
CA MET A 1 0.12 12.26 24.11
C MET A 1 0.42 10.87 23.57
N SER A 2 1.31 10.11 24.21
CA SER A 2 1.61 8.71 23.83
C SER A 2 0.72 7.81 24.69
N GLU A 3 -0.49 7.52 24.22
CA GLU A 3 -1.40 6.62 24.93
C GLU A 3 -0.85 5.20 24.88
N ALA A 4 -0.76 4.59 26.06
CA ALA A 4 0.03 3.42 26.34
C ALA A 4 -0.45 2.17 25.59
N ASN A 5 0.43 1.59 24.78
CA ASN A 5 0.44 0.16 24.49
C ASN A 5 1.02 -0.59 25.70
N SER A 6 0.36 -0.48 26.86
CA SER A 6 0.63 -1.36 27.98
C SER A 6 -0.17 -2.63 27.72
N GLY A 7 0.52 -3.71 27.34
CA GLY A 7 -0.10 -5.01 27.03
C GLY A 7 -0.96 -5.60 28.16
N ALA A 8 -1.34 -6.87 28.03
CA ALA A 8 -2.21 -7.53 29.01
C ALA A 8 -1.70 -7.36 30.45
N ILE A 9 -2.52 -6.74 31.31
CA ILE A 9 -2.23 -6.52 32.72
C ILE A 9 -2.37 -7.87 33.43
N ASP A 10 -1.30 -8.30 34.11
CA ASP A 10 -1.35 -9.51 34.91
C ASP A 10 -2.25 -9.28 36.15
N PRO A 11 -3.30 -10.11 36.38
CA PRO A 11 -4.23 -9.94 37.49
C PRO A 11 -3.58 -10.14 38.87
N SER A 12 -2.43 -10.81 38.96
CA SER A 12 -1.70 -11.02 40.21
C SER A 12 -0.80 -9.85 40.58
N THR A 13 -0.20 -9.17 39.60
CA THR A 13 0.77 -8.09 39.86
C THR A 13 0.20 -6.70 39.59
N GLY A 14 -0.92 -6.59 38.86
CA GLY A 14 -1.60 -5.33 38.57
C GLY A 14 -0.84 -4.40 37.61
N HIS A 15 0.27 -4.86 37.03
CA HIS A 15 1.11 -4.09 36.11
C HIS A 15 1.18 -4.79 34.74
N ALA A 16 1.29 -4.01 33.68
CA ALA A 16 1.61 -4.51 32.35
C ALA A 16 3.14 -4.69 32.24
N GLY A 17 3.61 -5.93 32.15
CA GLY A 17 5.03 -6.23 32.14
C GLY A 17 5.31 -7.73 32.22
N ASN A 18 6.57 -8.08 32.42
CA ASN A 18 6.98 -9.47 32.59
C ASN A 18 6.33 -10.06 33.85
N ALA A 19 5.49 -11.09 33.70
CA ALA A 19 4.73 -11.74 34.78
C ALA A 19 5.60 -12.26 35.93
N HIS A 20 6.86 -12.61 35.67
CA HIS A 20 7.79 -13.11 36.69
C HIS A 20 8.53 -12.01 37.46
N THR A 21 8.71 -10.83 36.85
CA THR A 21 9.54 -9.76 37.44
C THR A 21 8.78 -8.46 37.72
N GLY A 22 7.56 -8.31 37.20
CA GLY A 22 6.73 -7.10 37.32
C GLY A 22 7.28 -5.87 36.59
N LYS A 23 8.44 -5.98 35.94
CA LYS A 23 9.09 -4.88 35.21
C LYS A 23 8.54 -4.78 33.78
N PRO A 24 8.53 -3.58 33.17
CA PRO A 24 8.24 -3.41 31.75
C PRO A 24 9.19 -4.26 30.89
N PHE A 25 8.71 -4.73 29.74
CA PHE A 25 9.58 -5.39 28.76
C PHE A 25 10.61 -4.40 28.21
N GLU A 26 11.82 -4.90 27.98
CA GLU A 26 12.86 -4.13 27.29
C GLU A 26 12.40 -3.90 25.85
N HIS A 27 12.49 -2.64 25.39
CA HIS A 27 12.26 -2.32 23.99
C HIS A 27 13.57 -2.53 23.22
N ALA A 28 13.47 -2.99 21.99
CA ALA A 28 14.63 -3.06 21.12
C ALA A 28 15.19 -1.63 20.89
N PRO A 29 16.52 -1.45 20.87
CA PRO A 29 17.11 -0.16 20.56
C PRO A 29 16.73 0.31 19.14
N GLU A 30 16.82 1.62 18.90
CA GLU A 30 16.72 2.16 17.54
C GLU A 30 17.72 1.41 16.63
N HIS A 31 17.30 1.07 15.40
CA HIS A 31 18.11 0.32 14.42
C HIS A 31 18.35 -1.17 14.69
N ALA A 32 17.67 -1.78 15.68
CA ALA A 32 17.79 -3.22 15.94
C ALA A 32 17.38 -4.14 14.77
N HIS A 33 16.73 -3.59 13.74
CA HIS A 33 16.29 -4.30 12.54
C HIS A 33 16.98 -3.80 11.26
N ASP A 34 18.10 -3.10 11.39
CA ASP A 34 18.84 -2.60 10.23
C ASP A 34 19.40 -3.75 9.40
N ARG A 35 19.06 -3.77 8.12
CA ARG A 35 19.53 -4.79 7.18
C ARG A 35 21.03 -4.70 6.88
N LEU A 36 21.67 -3.58 7.24
CA LEU A 36 23.08 -3.29 7.06
C LEU A 36 23.81 -3.23 8.40
N ASP A 37 23.41 -4.07 9.36
CA ASP A 37 24.11 -4.18 10.65
C ASP A 37 25.55 -4.67 10.43
N VAL A 38 26.51 -3.91 10.96
CA VAL A 38 27.94 -4.24 10.89
C VAL A 38 28.27 -5.49 11.70
N LYS A 39 27.43 -5.84 12.69
CA LYS A 39 27.55 -7.06 13.49
C LYS A 39 26.89 -8.27 12.85
N ASP A 40 26.25 -8.10 11.69
CA ASP A 40 25.65 -9.19 10.96
C ASP A 40 26.73 -10.12 10.41
N GLU A 41 26.57 -11.43 10.64
CA GLU A 41 27.49 -12.46 10.16
C GLU A 41 27.20 -12.88 8.70
N ARG A 42 26.19 -12.28 8.05
CA ARG A 42 25.92 -12.50 6.62
C ARG A 42 27.11 -12.06 5.77
N SER A 43 27.48 -12.89 4.79
CA SER A 43 28.48 -12.52 3.79
C SER A 43 27.98 -11.37 2.92
N ILE A 44 28.91 -10.58 2.35
CA ILE A 44 28.58 -9.48 1.43
C ILE A 44 27.71 -9.97 0.25
N ALA A 45 28.00 -11.16 -0.28
CA ALA A 45 27.20 -11.77 -1.34
C ALA A 45 25.74 -12.02 -0.90
N ASN A 46 25.53 -12.48 0.33
CA ASN A 46 24.19 -12.70 0.88
C ASN A 46 23.44 -11.38 1.11
N VAL A 47 24.14 -10.33 1.56
CA VAL A 47 23.56 -9.00 1.75
C VAL A 47 23.09 -8.42 0.41
N ILE A 48 23.92 -8.54 -0.65
CA ILE A 48 23.56 -8.07 -2.00
C ILE A 48 22.36 -8.86 -2.54
N ALA A 49 22.39 -10.19 -2.45
CA ALA A 49 21.28 -11.02 -2.91
C ALA A 49 19.97 -10.73 -2.16
N ASP A 50 20.06 -10.42 -0.87
CA ASP A 50 18.91 -10.01 -0.07
C ASP A 50 18.37 -8.64 -0.50
N ALA A 51 19.25 -7.68 -0.77
CA ALA A 51 18.88 -6.35 -1.26
C ALA A 51 18.16 -6.42 -2.61
N GLU A 52 18.69 -7.17 -3.59
CA GLU A 52 18.05 -7.37 -4.90
C GLU A 52 16.68 -8.05 -4.77
N ARG A 53 16.58 -9.07 -3.91
CA ARG A 53 15.32 -9.77 -3.64
C ARG A 53 14.28 -8.84 -3.01
N VAL A 54 14.70 -7.92 -2.14
CA VAL A 54 13.82 -6.93 -1.53
C VAL A 54 13.37 -5.92 -2.58
N GLU A 55 14.28 -5.34 -3.35
CA GLU A 55 13.97 -4.35 -4.38
C GLU A 55 12.95 -4.90 -5.38
N ALA A 56 13.14 -6.13 -5.85
CA ALA A 56 12.19 -6.79 -6.74
C ALA A 56 10.79 -6.96 -6.10
N LYS A 57 10.73 -7.29 -4.80
CA LYS A 57 9.47 -7.42 -4.07
C LYS A 57 8.80 -6.08 -3.82
N GLU A 58 9.57 -5.04 -3.53
CA GLU A 58 9.07 -3.68 -3.32
C GLU A 58 8.48 -3.14 -4.62
N LYS A 59 9.19 -3.31 -5.74
CA LYS A 59 8.69 -2.94 -7.07
C LYS A 59 7.40 -3.68 -7.43
N ALA A 60 7.37 -5.01 -7.25
CA ALA A 60 6.17 -5.79 -7.50
C ALA A 60 5.00 -5.38 -6.58
N ALA A 61 5.29 -5.01 -5.33
CA ALA A 61 4.28 -4.53 -4.39
C ALA A 61 3.76 -3.13 -4.77
N GLU A 62 4.61 -2.27 -5.32
CA GLU A 62 4.23 -0.95 -5.81
C GLU A 62 3.35 -1.04 -7.07
N GLU A 63 3.75 -1.87 -8.03
CA GLU A 63 2.94 -2.18 -9.22
C GLU A 63 1.56 -2.71 -8.81
N ARG A 64 1.52 -3.67 -7.88
CA ARG A 64 0.28 -4.22 -7.35
C ARG A 64 -0.55 -3.16 -6.61
N LYS A 65 0.07 -2.26 -5.86
CA LYS A 65 -0.63 -1.15 -5.20
C LYS A 65 -1.25 -0.19 -6.22
N ALA A 66 -0.55 0.12 -7.30
CA ALA A 66 -1.08 0.96 -8.36
C ALA A 66 -2.30 0.29 -9.02
N GLU A 67 -2.25 -1.01 -9.30
CA GLU A 67 -3.41 -1.76 -9.81
C GLU A 67 -4.60 -1.72 -8.84
N LEU A 68 -4.36 -1.90 -7.54
CA LEU A 68 -5.40 -1.82 -6.51
C LEU A 68 -6.00 -0.42 -6.34
N GLN A 69 -5.25 0.65 -6.67
CA GLN A 69 -5.76 2.02 -6.64
C GLN A 69 -6.76 2.28 -7.77
N HIS A 70 -6.58 1.64 -8.93
CA HIS A 70 -7.49 1.80 -10.07
C HIS A 70 -8.76 0.96 -9.92
N ASP A 71 -8.65 -0.31 -9.50
CA ASP A 71 -9.82 -1.15 -9.28
C ASP A 71 -9.89 -1.63 -7.81
N PRO A 72 -10.79 -1.03 -7.02
CA PRO A 72 -10.95 -1.36 -5.60
C PRO A 72 -11.54 -2.77 -5.38
N THR A 73 -12.06 -3.44 -6.41
CA THR A 73 -12.59 -4.80 -6.33
C THR A 73 -11.52 -5.88 -6.48
N LEU A 74 -10.35 -5.55 -7.05
CA LEU A 74 -9.26 -6.51 -7.29
C LEU A 74 -8.71 -7.08 -6.00
N ALA A 75 -8.60 -6.28 -4.94
CA ALA A 75 -8.12 -6.75 -3.65
C ALA A 75 -8.94 -7.95 -3.16
N ALA A 76 -10.27 -7.80 -3.10
CA ALA A 76 -11.17 -8.88 -2.66
C ALA A 76 -11.09 -10.10 -3.58
N ARG A 77 -11.13 -9.88 -4.90
CA ARG A 77 -11.06 -10.97 -5.90
C ARG A 77 -9.74 -11.74 -5.83
N SER A 78 -8.62 -11.04 -5.68
CA SER A 78 -7.29 -11.65 -5.58
C SER A 78 -7.14 -12.55 -4.34
N HIS A 79 -7.90 -12.26 -3.28
CA HIS A 79 -7.96 -13.06 -2.07
C HIS A 79 -9.09 -14.11 -2.09
N GLY A 80 -9.83 -14.26 -3.20
CA GLY A 80 -10.94 -15.21 -3.32
C GLY A 80 -12.22 -14.80 -2.59
N ASN A 81 -12.33 -13.54 -2.18
CA ASN A 81 -13.46 -13.00 -1.45
C ASN A 81 -14.41 -12.21 -2.38
N GLU A 82 -15.67 -12.10 -1.98
CA GLU A 82 -16.61 -11.22 -2.68
C GLU A 82 -16.28 -9.74 -2.39
N PRO A 83 -16.20 -8.86 -3.41
CA PRO A 83 -16.02 -7.42 -3.20
C PRO A 83 -17.14 -6.82 -2.35
N SER A 84 -16.78 -5.87 -1.48
CA SER A 84 -17.74 -5.17 -0.64
C SER A 84 -18.70 -4.32 -1.49
N ARG A 85 -19.87 -4.00 -0.91
CA ARG A 85 -20.85 -3.11 -1.57
C ARG A 85 -20.28 -1.72 -1.89
N GLY A 86 -19.32 -1.24 -1.09
CA GLY A 86 -18.61 0.02 -1.35
C GLY A 86 -17.71 -0.10 -2.56
N ALA A 87 -16.82 -1.09 -2.57
CA ALA A 87 -15.88 -1.31 -3.67
C ALA A 87 -16.57 -1.52 -5.03
N LYS A 88 -17.75 -2.15 -5.05
CA LYS A 88 -18.55 -2.29 -6.28
C LYS A 88 -19.06 -0.94 -6.80
N LYS A 89 -19.49 -0.05 -5.92
CA LYS A 89 -19.95 1.30 -6.30
C LYS A 89 -18.79 2.18 -6.72
N ASP A 90 -17.67 2.12 -6.00
CA ASP A 90 -16.49 2.90 -6.35
C ASP A 90 -16.01 2.53 -7.77
N LEU A 91 -16.06 1.24 -8.14
CA LEU A 91 -15.77 0.80 -9.51
C LEU A 91 -16.78 1.33 -10.54
N GLU A 92 -18.08 1.33 -10.22
CA GLU A 92 -19.13 1.89 -11.08
C GLU A 92 -18.91 3.39 -11.33
N LEU A 93 -18.59 4.15 -10.29
CA LEU A 93 -18.27 5.59 -10.42
C LEU A 93 -17.05 5.83 -11.31
N VAL A 94 -15.98 5.06 -11.14
CA VAL A 94 -14.77 5.17 -11.98
C VAL A 94 -15.10 4.90 -13.45
N GLN A 95 -15.92 3.88 -13.73
CA GLN A 95 -16.34 3.54 -15.10
C GLN A 95 -17.20 4.64 -15.73
N ASP A 96 -18.18 5.16 -14.99
CA ASP A 96 -19.05 6.24 -15.47
C ASP A 96 -18.23 7.52 -15.76
N GLU A 97 -17.30 7.89 -14.88
CA GLU A 97 -16.41 9.04 -15.06
C GLU A 97 -15.51 8.90 -16.29
N GLU A 98 -14.92 7.71 -16.51
CA GLU A 98 -14.10 7.42 -17.69
C GLU A 98 -14.90 7.52 -19.00
N GLU A 99 -16.15 7.03 -19.01
CA GLU A 99 -17.02 7.15 -20.20
C GLU A 99 -17.38 8.60 -20.53
N GLU A 100 -17.71 9.40 -19.51
CA GLU A 100 -18.02 10.82 -19.71
C GLU A 100 -16.80 11.59 -20.22
N LEU A 101 -15.61 11.31 -19.66
CA LEU A 101 -14.35 11.89 -20.13
C LEU A 101 -14.10 11.54 -21.59
N ARG A 102 -14.30 10.28 -22.00
CA ARG A 102 -14.15 9.85 -23.39
C ARG A 102 -15.10 10.59 -24.34
N LYS A 103 -16.39 10.68 -24.00
CA LYS A 103 -17.38 11.43 -24.79
C LYS A 103 -16.98 12.90 -24.96
N LYS A 104 -16.47 13.51 -23.88
CA LYS A 104 -15.99 14.89 -23.90
C LYS A 104 -14.75 15.08 -24.75
N GLU A 105 -13.80 14.15 -24.71
CA GLU A 105 -12.62 14.17 -25.58
C GLU A 105 -12.96 14.01 -27.06
N GLU A 106 -13.88 13.11 -27.38
CA GLU A 106 -14.39 12.92 -28.74
C GLU A 106 -15.07 14.19 -29.27
N ALA A 107 -15.94 14.81 -28.47
CA ALA A 107 -16.55 16.09 -28.81
C ALA A 107 -15.50 17.21 -29.01
N LYS A 108 -14.46 17.24 -28.17
CA LYS A 108 -13.37 18.21 -28.30
C LYS A 108 -12.58 18.01 -29.60
N LYS A 109 -12.25 16.76 -29.96
CA LYS A 109 -11.57 16.42 -31.22
C LYS A 109 -12.41 16.84 -32.43
N GLN A 110 -13.70 16.51 -32.44
CA GLN A 110 -14.62 16.92 -33.52
C GLN A 110 -14.70 18.44 -33.65
N SER A 111 -14.77 19.17 -32.53
CA SER A 111 -14.79 20.63 -32.56
C SER A 111 -13.47 21.23 -33.09
N ALA A 112 -12.33 20.64 -32.74
CA ALA A 112 -11.03 21.07 -33.24
C ALA A 112 -10.88 20.84 -34.75
N GLU A 113 -11.35 19.69 -35.25
CA GLU A 113 -11.34 19.36 -36.67
C GLU A 113 -12.25 20.29 -37.48
N ALA A 114 -13.46 20.56 -37.00
CA ALA A 114 -14.37 21.51 -37.62
C ALA A 114 -13.78 22.93 -37.68
N HIS A 115 -13.06 23.34 -36.62
CA HIS A 115 -12.43 24.66 -36.56
C HIS A 115 -11.18 24.77 -37.45
N ALA A 116 -10.47 23.67 -37.69
CA ALA A 116 -9.34 23.61 -38.62
C ALA A 116 -9.81 23.72 -40.09
N HIS A 117 -10.89 23.03 -40.45
CA HIS A 117 -11.46 23.07 -41.79
C HIS A 117 -11.94 24.48 -42.18
N LYS A 118 -12.51 25.22 -41.22
CA LYS A 118 -13.01 26.59 -41.44
C LYS A 118 -11.91 27.64 -41.59
N LYS A 119 -10.66 27.34 -41.23
CA LYS A 119 -9.51 28.25 -41.28
C LYS A 119 -8.79 28.25 -42.63
N HIS A 120 -9.12 27.30 -43.50
CA HIS A 120 -8.54 27.11 -44.84
C HIS A 120 -9.44 27.59 -45.99
N HIS A 121 -10.56 28.25 -45.68
CA HIS A 121 -11.41 28.98 -46.61
C HIS A 121 -11.30 30.48 -46.37
#